data_AF-A0A519QJC4-F1
#
_entry.id   AF-A0A519QJC4-F1
#
_cell.length_a   1.000
_cell.length_b   1.000
_cell.length_c   1.000
_cell.angle_alpha   90.00
_cell.angle_beta   90.00
_cell.angle_gamma   90.00
#
_symmetry.space_group_name_H-M   'P 1'
#
loop_
_entity.id
_entity.type
_entity.pdbx_description
1 polymer ?
#
loop_
_entity_poly.entity_id
_entity_poly.type
_entity_poly.pdbx_seq_one_letter_code
_entity_poly.pdbx_strand_id
1 'polypeptide(L)'
;FMATSEILSADNLKAMTHLTPTEFWNKGDLRKSGKSNYTFSNLTFLPNPEPDEFEDKLKKLLDFLEQDNNGIRQLSEKVDGYIQVAMDIHNGNGMIGGHNIDTDDTRRMNELGLSINFDLYVGGNNFKE
;
A
#
# COMPACT_ATOMS: atom_id res chain seq x y z
N PHE A 1 0.12 -1.75 2.35
CA PHE A 1 -1.34 -1.85 2.22
C PHE A 1 -1.96 -0.52 2.57
N MET A 2 -2.98 -0.10 1.83
CA MET A 2 -3.71 1.15 2.03
C MET A 2 -5.20 0.84 2.05
N ALA A 3 -5.92 1.41 3.01
CA ALA A 3 -7.37 1.39 3.06
C ALA A 3 -7.89 2.82 3.10
N THR A 4 -8.70 3.20 2.11
CA THR A 4 -9.24 4.55 1.99
C THR A 4 -10.76 4.57 2.03
N SER A 5 -11.34 5.70 2.46
CA SER A 5 -12.78 5.90 2.43
C SER A 5 -13.14 7.38 2.27
N GLU A 6 -14.10 7.66 1.39
CA GLU A 6 -14.66 9.01 1.23
C GLU A 6 -15.70 9.37 2.30
N ILE A 7 -16.20 8.35 3.04
CA ILE A 7 -17.33 8.44 3.98
C ILE A 7 -16.87 8.22 5.42
N LEU A 8 -16.05 7.21 5.68
CA LEU A 8 -15.64 6.85 7.03
C LEU A 8 -14.46 7.71 7.53
N SER A 9 -14.39 7.91 8.84
CA SER A 9 -13.23 8.54 9.50
C SER A 9 -12.08 7.55 9.67
N ALA A 10 -10.88 8.05 9.91
CA ALA A 10 -9.72 7.22 10.26
C ALA A 10 -9.96 6.38 11.52
N ASP A 11 -10.74 6.89 12.49
CA ASP A 11 -11.10 6.13 13.69
C ASP A 11 -12.02 4.96 13.38
N ASN A 12 -12.98 5.14 12.46
CA ASN A 12 -13.82 4.04 11.98
C ASN A 12 -13.00 2.98 11.24
N LEU A 13 -12.00 3.39 10.44
CA LEU A 13 -11.09 2.46 9.77
C LEU A 13 -10.23 1.68 10.78
N LYS A 14 -9.63 2.39 11.75
CA LYS A 14 -8.85 1.76 12.83
C LYS A 14 -9.67 0.78 13.65
N ALA A 15 -10.97 1.03 13.85
CA ALA A 15 -11.83 0.11 14.59
C ALA A 15 -12.08 -1.23 13.86
N MET A 16 -11.75 -1.35 12.57
CA MET A 16 -11.93 -2.59 11.81
C MET A 16 -10.82 -3.62 12.07
N THR A 17 -9.65 -3.19 12.56
CA THR A 17 -8.49 -4.05 12.78
C THR A 17 -7.79 -3.74 14.09
N HIS A 18 -7.14 -4.73 14.71
CA HIS A 18 -6.29 -4.49 15.87
C HIS A 18 -4.83 -4.16 15.50
N LEU A 19 -4.50 -4.11 14.21
CA LEU A 19 -3.19 -3.71 13.74
C LEU A 19 -2.97 -2.21 13.93
N THR A 20 -1.76 -1.84 14.34
CA THR A 20 -1.39 -0.43 14.46
C THR A 20 -0.93 0.10 13.10
N PRO A 21 -1.57 1.14 12.54
CA PRO A 21 -1.17 1.70 11.26
C PRO A 21 0.15 2.46 11.36
N THR A 22 0.88 2.48 10.25
CA THR A 22 2.07 3.32 10.09
C THR A 22 1.66 4.79 9.91
N GLU A 23 0.64 5.05 9.09
CA GLU A 23 0.11 6.39 8.85
C GLU A 23 -1.42 6.36 8.77
N PHE A 24 -2.05 7.47 9.16
CA PHE A 24 -3.48 7.68 8.99
C PHE A 24 -3.80 9.17 8.91
N TRP A 25 -4.94 9.51 8.31
CA TRP A 25 -5.49 10.86 8.29
C TRP A 25 -7.00 10.79 8.05
N ASN A 26 -7.71 11.86 8.43
CA ASN A 26 -9.10 12.05 8.09
C ASN A 26 -9.27 12.89 6.82
N LYS A 27 -10.41 12.70 6.16
CA LYS A 27 -10.92 13.66 5.20
C LYS A 27 -11.02 15.04 5.84
N GLY A 28 -10.49 16.05 5.16
CA GLY A 28 -10.44 17.43 5.65
C GLY A 28 -9.16 17.78 6.42
N ASP A 29 -8.34 16.81 6.81
CA ASP A 29 -7.04 17.11 7.41
C ASP A 29 -6.12 17.80 6.40
N LEU A 30 -5.28 18.72 6.88
CA LEU A 30 -4.31 19.40 6.03
C LEU A 30 -3.21 18.42 5.59
N ARG A 31 -2.88 18.40 4.29
CA ARG A 31 -1.79 17.57 3.78
C ARG A 31 -0.46 18.02 4.36
N LYS A 32 0.54 17.12 4.39
CA LYS A 32 1.91 17.42 4.85
C LYS A 32 2.54 18.64 4.15
N SER A 33 2.15 18.91 2.90
CA SER A 33 2.61 20.09 2.14
C SER A 33 2.00 21.42 2.60
N GLY A 34 0.92 21.39 3.38
CA GLY A 34 0.18 22.57 3.83
C GLY A 34 -0.68 23.26 2.76
N LYS A 35 -0.68 22.77 1.52
CA LYS A 35 -1.29 23.47 0.38
C LYS A 35 -2.74 23.11 0.10
N SER A 36 -3.20 21.97 0.61
CA SER A 36 -4.55 21.47 0.40
C SER A 36 -4.90 20.43 1.45
N ASN A 37 -6.18 20.07 1.54
CA ASN A 37 -6.69 19.10 2.49
C ASN A 37 -6.81 17.73 1.81
N TYR A 38 -6.84 16.66 2.61
CA TYR A 38 -7.19 15.33 2.12
C TYR A 38 -8.68 15.26 1.77
N THR A 39 -9.00 14.60 0.66
CA THR A 39 -10.38 14.43 0.17
C THR A 39 -11.05 13.15 0.67
N PHE A 40 -10.27 12.28 1.31
CA PHE A 40 -10.67 10.98 1.87
C PHE A 40 -9.90 10.70 3.17
N SER A 41 -10.41 9.79 3.99
CA SER A 41 -9.70 9.25 5.15
C SER A 41 -8.90 8.01 4.78
N ASN A 42 -7.82 7.75 5.50
CA ASN A 42 -6.85 6.72 5.14
C ASN A 42 -6.29 5.97 6.34
N LEU A 43 -5.95 4.70 6.11
CA LEU A 43 -5.14 3.85 6.96
C LEU A 43 -4.03 3.19 6.11
N THR A 44 -2.77 3.39 6.46
CA THR A 44 -1.61 2.83 5.73
C THR A 44 -0.77 1.94 6.65
N PHE A 45 -0.32 0.80 6.11
CA PHE A 45 0.62 -0.12 6.75
C PHE A 45 1.85 -0.35 5.87
N LEU A 46 3.02 -0.04 6.43
CA LEU A 46 4.35 -0.18 5.81
C LEU A 46 5.31 -0.87 6.81
N PRO A 47 5.19 -2.20 6.99
CA PRO A 47 6.01 -2.93 7.96
C PRO A 47 7.50 -3.04 7.56
N ASN A 48 7.85 -2.71 6.31
CA ASN A 48 9.21 -2.73 5.79
C ASN A 48 9.56 -1.38 5.11
N PRO A 49 9.96 -0.34 5.88
CA PRO A 49 10.22 1.00 5.35
C PRO A 49 11.57 1.13 4.62
N GLU A 50 12.52 0.23 4.87
CA GLU A 50 13.85 0.26 4.26
C GLU A 50 13.84 -0.10 2.77
N PRO A 51 14.81 0.32 1.95
CA PRO A 51 14.96 -0.17 0.58
C PRO A 51 15.11 -1.70 0.55
N ASP A 52 14.35 -2.37 -0.30
CA ASP A 52 14.30 -3.83 -0.35
C ASP A 52 13.67 -4.30 -1.67
N GLU A 53 13.83 -5.59 -1.99
CA GLU A 53 13.18 -6.20 -3.15
C GLU A 53 11.65 -6.22 -3.00
N PHE A 54 10.93 -6.16 -4.12
CA PHE A 54 9.46 -6.13 -4.11
C PHE A 54 8.88 -7.37 -3.44
N GLU A 55 9.43 -8.54 -3.78
CA GLU A 55 9.02 -9.84 -3.30
C GLU A 55 9.17 -9.94 -1.77
N ASP A 56 10.31 -9.50 -1.23
CA ASP A 56 10.55 -9.46 0.21
C ASP A 56 9.64 -8.45 0.92
N LYS A 57 9.36 -7.31 0.30
CA LYS A 57 8.37 -6.34 0.81
C LYS A 57 6.97 -6.89 0.83
N LEU A 58 6.55 -7.58 -0.23
CA LEU A 58 5.23 -8.20 -0.31
C LEU A 58 5.09 -9.26 0.78
N LYS A 59 6.08 -10.14 0.92
CA LYS A 59 6.07 -11.19 1.95
C LYS A 59 5.99 -10.63 3.36
N LYS A 60 6.83 -9.65 3.70
CA LYS A 60 6.80 -8.97 5.01
C LYS A 60 5.50 -8.22 5.25
N LEU A 61 4.89 -7.67 4.19
CA LEU A 61 3.58 -7.05 4.27
C LEU A 61 2.50 -8.09 4.58
N LEU A 62 2.46 -9.21 3.86
CA LEU A 62 1.50 -10.28 4.09
C LEU A 62 1.66 -10.88 5.49
N ASP A 63 2.89 -11.15 5.93
CA ASP A 63 3.19 -11.64 7.30
C ASP A 63 2.64 -10.69 8.38
N PHE A 64 2.68 -9.38 8.13
CA PHE A 64 2.14 -8.37 9.03
C PHE A 64 0.61 -8.34 9.00
N LEU A 65 0.00 -8.34 7.81
CA LEU A 65 -1.45 -8.27 7.64
C LEU A 65 -2.15 -9.52 8.19
N GLU A 66 -1.54 -10.70 8.06
CA GLU A 66 -2.08 -11.97 8.54
C GLU A 66 -2.16 -12.06 10.08
N GLN A 67 -1.53 -11.14 10.80
CA GLN A 67 -1.72 -11.00 12.25
C GLN A 67 -3.17 -10.62 12.61
N ASP A 68 -3.94 -10.08 11.64
CA ASP A 68 -5.37 -9.81 11.78
C ASP A 68 -6.13 -10.07 10.46
N ASN A 69 -6.20 -11.34 10.04
CA ASN A 69 -6.89 -11.74 8.81
C ASN A 69 -8.32 -11.18 8.69
N ASN A 70 -9.09 -11.19 9.79
CA ASN A 70 -10.47 -10.73 9.79
C ASN A 70 -10.57 -9.22 9.64
N GLY A 71 -9.70 -8.46 10.32
CA GLY A 71 -9.68 -7.01 10.19
C GLY A 71 -9.24 -6.55 8.81
N ILE A 72 -8.26 -7.22 8.22
CA ILE A 72 -7.81 -6.92 6.86
C ILE A 72 -8.88 -7.25 5.82
N ARG A 73 -9.57 -8.40 5.92
CA ARG A 73 -10.73 -8.68 5.06
C ARG A 73 -11.80 -7.61 5.16
N GLN A 74 -12.12 -7.16 6.37
CA GLN A 74 -13.09 -6.08 6.55
C GLN A 74 -12.66 -4.78 5.86
N LEU A 75 -11.37 -4.43 5.96
CA LEU A 75 -10.82 -3.26 5.28
C LEU A 75 -10.81 -3.43 3.76
N SER A 76 -10.64 -4.63 3.24
CA SER A 76 -10.67 -4.89 1.79
C SER A 76 -12.07 -4.98 1.20
N GLU A 77 -13.06 -5.46 1.96
CA GLU A 77 -14.41 -5.67 1.46
C GLU A 77 -15.35 -4.48 1.69
N LYS A 78 -15.17 -3.75 2.81
CA LYS A 78 -16.09 -2.68 3.23
C LYS A 78 -15.63 -1.29 2.81
N VAL A 79 -14.34 -1.14 2.50
CA VAL A 79 -13.74 0.12 2.04
C VAL A 79 -12.73 -0.17 0.93
N ASP A 80 -12.10 0.87 0.38
CA ASP A 80 -11.15 0.73 -0.72
C ASP A 80 -9.78 0.30 -0.19
N GLY A 81 -9.67 -0.98 0.21
CA GLY A 81 -8.49 -1.63 0.78
C GLY A 81 -7.70 -2.48 -0.20
N TYR A 82 -6.46 -2.08 -0.51
CA TYR A 82 -5.61 -2.77 -1.48
C TYR A 82 -4.11 -2.57 -1.22
N ILE A 83 -3.27 -3.38 -1.87
CA ILE A 83 -1.82 -3.19 -1.88
C ILE A 83 -1.49 -2.18 -2.98
N GLN A 84 -0.95 -1.01 -2.61
CA GLN A 84 -0.36 -0.07 -3.57
C GLN A 84 1.13 -0.33 -3.67
N VAL A 85 1.61 -0.51 -4.90
CA VAL A 85 3.04 -0.55 -5.26
C VAL A 85 3.34 0.70 -6.06
N ALA A 86 4.35 1.45 -5.65
CA ALA A 86 4.85 2.60 -6.38
C ALA A 86 6.34 2.37 -6.65
N MET A 87 6.73 2.41 -7.93
CA MET A 87 8.11 2.18 -8.35
C MET A 87 8.59 3.31 -9.24
N ASP A 88 9.58 4.04 -8.75
CA ASP A 88 10.28 5.09 -9.50
C ASP A 88 11.55 4.51 -10.12
N ILE A 89 11.59 4.52 -11.45
CA ILE A 89 12.67 3.91 -12.23
C ILE A 89 13.36 4.99 -13.06
N HIS A 90 14.68 5.07 -12.92
CA HIS A 90 15.48 5.97 -13.72
C HIS A 90 15.62 5.44 -15.14
N ASN A 91 15.29 6.25 -16.15
CA ASN A 91 15.30 5.90 -17.57
C ASN A 91 16.68 5.41 -18.05
N GLY A 92 17.76 5.94 -17.47
CA GLY A 92 19.13 5.46 -17.73
C GLY A 92 19.35 3.97 -17.39
N ASN A 93 18.54 3.36 -16.54
CA ASN A 93 18.64 1.93 -16.22
C ASN A 93 18.31 1.05 -17.43
N GLY A 94 17.60 1.58 -18.44
CA GLY A 94 17.25 0.87 -19.68
C GLY A 94 16.24 -0.27 -19.53
N MET A 95 15.92 -0.67 -18.30
CA MET A 95 14.93 -1.71 -17.98
C MET A 95 14.08 -1.30 -16.77
N ILE A 96 12.80 -1.62 -16.83
CA ILE A 96 11.82 -1.37 -15.77
C ILE A 96 11.94 -2.43 -14.66
N GLY A 97 12.52 -3.59 -14.99
CA GLY A 97 12.48 -4.79 -14.15
C GLY A 97 11.26 -5.65 -14.44
N GLY A 98 11.18 -6.81 -13.79
CA GLY A 98 10.04 -7.72 -13.83
C GLY A 98 9.85 -8.31 -12.44
N HIS A 99 8.67 -8.09 -11.87
CA HIS A 99 8.33 -8.59 -10.54
C HIS A 99 7.53 -9.86 -10.65
N ASN A 100 7.79 -10.80 -9.74
CA ASN A 100 7.08 -12.06 -9.67
C ASN A 100 6.30 -12.13 -8.36
N ILE A 101 4.99 -12.38 -8.46
CA ILE A 101 4.20 -12.78 -7.30
C ILE A 101 4.08 -14.30 -7.40
N ASP A 102 4.67 -15.01 -6.45
CA ASP A 102 4.62 -16.47 -6.48
C ASP A 102 3.22 -17.00 -6.13
N THR A 103 3.04 -18.31 -6.26
CA THR A 103 1.74 -18.95 -6.00
C THR A 103 1.32 -18.84 -4.53
N ASP A 104 2.26 -18.85 -3.59
CA ASP A 104 1.97 -18.77 -2.17
C ASP A 104 1.48 -17.38 -1.80
N ASP A 105 2.18 -16.33 -2.23
CA ASP A 105 1.76 -14.95 -1.99
C ASP A 105 0.46 -14.60 -2.73
N THR A 106 0.25 -15.15 -3.94
CA THR A 106 -1.04 -15.04 -4.64
C THR A 106 -2.19 -15.64 -3.82
N ARG A 107 -1.98 -16.84 -3.25
CA ARG A 107 -2.98 -17.51 -2.40
C ARG A 107 -3.26 -16.68 -1.14
N ARG A 108 -2.22 -16.20 -0.46
CA ARG A 108 -2.33 -15.38 0.77
C ARG A 108 -3.07 -14.07 0.52
N MET A 109 -2.76 -13.38 -0.58
CA MET A 109 -3.49 -12.19 -1.01
C MET A 109 -4.97 -12.49 -1.23
N ASN A 110 -5.28 -13.58 -1.95
CA ASN A 110 -6.66 -13.99 -2.19
C ASN A 110 -7.39 -14.35 -0.89
N GLU A 111 -6.72 -15.04 0.04
CA GLU A 111 -7.27 -15.34 1.37
C GLU A 111 -7.56 -14.08 2.19
N LEU A 112 -6.82 -12.98 1.98
CA LEU A 112 -7.08 -11.69 2.63
C LEU A 112 -8.08 -10.80 1.86
N GLY A 113 -8.56 -11.24 0.68
CA GLY A 113 -9.42 -10.43 -0.18
C GLY A 113 -8.69 -9.26 -0.84
N LEU A 114 -7.36 -9.33 -0.98
CA LEU A 114 -6.52 -8.24 -1.44
C LEU A 114 -6.43 -8.19 -2.97
N SER A 115 -6.57 -6.98 -3.50
CA SER A 115 -6.04 -6.62 -4.82
C SER A 115 -4.69 -5.90 -4.68
N ILE A 116 -3.97 -5.81 -5.79
CA ILE A 116 -2.71 -5.09 -5.88
C ILE A 116 -2.74 -4.14 -7.08
N ASN A 117 -2.31 -2.90 -6.87
CA ASN A 117 -2.15 -1.89 -7.92
C ASN A 117 -0.67 -1.54 -8.09
N PHE A 118 -0.22 -1.43 -9.34
CA PHE A 118 1.15 -1.08 -9.70
C PHE A 118 1.17 0.27 -10.41
N ASP A 119 1.73 1.27 -9.74
CA ASP A 119 2.04 2.56 -10.35
C ASP A 119 3.54 2.61 -10.67
N LEU A 120 3.85 2.58 -11.96
CA LEU A 120 5.22 2.58 -12.47
C LEU A 120 5.54 3.96 -13.06
N TYR A 121 6.57 4.60 -12.54
CA TYR A 121 7.03 5.89 -13.00
C TYR A 121 8.43 5.73 -13.61
N VAL A 122 8.55 6.04 -14.89
CA VAL A 122 9.85 6.06 -15.59
C VAL A 122 10.20 7.50 -15.94
N GLY A 123 11.39 7.94 -15.52
CA GLY A 123 11.82 9.33 -15.74
C GLY A 123 13.33 9.51 -15.66
N GLY A 124 13.81 10.70 -15.97
CA GLY A 124 15.24 11.01 -16.01
C GLY A 124 15.85 10.85 -17.42
N ASN A 125 17.12 11.23 -17.54
CA ASN A 125 17.85 11.17 -18.80
C ASN A 125 18.57 9.82 -18.93
N ASN A 126 18.93 9.44 -20.15
CA ASN A 126 19.88 8.36 -20.36
C ASN A 126 21.21 8.70 -19.68
N PHE A 127 21.93 7.69 -19.18
CA PHE A 127 23.31 7.90 -18.74
C PHE A 127 24.14 8.30 -19.96
N LYS A 128 24.98 9.33 -19.79
CA LYS A 128 25.91 9.75 -20.84
C LYS A 128 26.96 8.65 -21.01
N GLU A 129 27.29 8.33 -22.26
CA GLU A 129 28.44 7.52 -22.61
C GLU A 129 29.76 8.15 -22.13
#